data_AF-A0A6A3M4J0-F1
#
_entry.id   AF-A0A6A3M4J0-F1
#
_cell.length_a   1.000
_cell.length_b   1.000
_cell.length_c   1.000
_cell.angle_alpha   90.00
_cell.angle_beta   90.00
_cell.angle_gamma   90.00
#
_symmetry.space_group_name_H-M   'P 1'
#
loop_
_entity.id
_entity.type
_entity.pdbx_description
1 polymer ?
#
loop_
_entity_poly.entity_id
_entity_poly.type
_entity_poly.pdbx_seq_one_letter_code
_entity_poly.pdbx_strand_id
1 'polypeptide(L)'
;MVIRARSAVCCNGFITGTCNMTESQCLPIIGEHHPLTCTDERISAEDKSELASFGPTICPASIPIDRELTAPAKYSTDGLCGGVKYKQCTLNGSEGMCYSTRMMVINCETTANYIAMRKLQIQRGVGEACDPDVEAWLGCTSN
;
A
#
# COMPACT_ATOMS: atom_id res chain seq x y z
N MET A 1 5.86 -6.86 -11.38
CA MET A 1 5.19 -7.52 -10.24
C MET A 1 6.11 -7.44 -9.04
N VAL A 2 5.60 -7.18 -7.84
CA VAL A 2 6.43 -6.96 -6.64
C VAL A 2 5.80 -7.65 -5.44
N ILE A 3 6.59 -8.46 -4.72
CA ILE A 3 6.22 -9.06 -3.44
C ILE A 3 6.70 -8.13 -2.33
N ARG A 4 5.78 -7.35 -1.74
CA ARG A 4 6.09 -6.40 -0.67
C ARG A 4 5.75 -6.89 0.73
N ALA A 5 4.97 -7.97 0.84
CA ALA A 5 4.63 -8.56 2.13
C ALA A 5 5.71 -9.56 2.56
N ARG A 6 5.77 -9.88 3.87
CA ARG A 6 6.57 -10.99 4.40
C ARG A 6 6.32 -12.23 3.56
N SER A 7 7.37 -12.72 2.91
CA SER A 7 7.30 -13.86 2.01
C SER A 7 8.60 -14.65 2.06
N ALA A 8 8.49 -15.95 2.31
CA ALA A 8 9.65 -16.82 2.51
C ALA A 8 10.58 -16.84 1.30
N VAL A 9 10.02 -16.86 0.09
CA VAL A 9 10.79 -16.93 -1.17
C VAL A 9 11.69 -15.70 -1.41
N CYS A 10 11.40 -14.59 -0.73
CA CYS A 10 12.22 -13.38 -0.75
C CYS A 10 13.34 -13.35 0.29
N CYS A 11 13.34 -14.31 1.23
CA CYS A 11 14.26 -14.36 2.36
C CYS A 11 15.14 -15.62 2.32
N ASN A 12 14.57 -16.76 1.93
CA ASN A 12 15.17 -18.09 2.10
C ASN A 12 16.19 -18.48 1.02
N GLY A 13 16.39 -17.64 0.01
CA GLY A 13 17.32 -17.88 -1.10
C GLY A 13 16.72 -18.60 -2.32
N PHE A 14 15.42 -18.93 -2.32
CA PHE A 14 14.78 -19.65 -3.44
C PHE A 14 14.86 -18.89 -4.76
N ILE A 15 14.57 -17.58 -4.75
CA ILE A 15 14.57 -16.73 -5.96
C ILE A 15 15.98 -16.19 -6.28
N THR A 16 16.64 -15.62 -5.27
CA THR A 16 17.90 -14.87 -5.44
C THR A 16 19.14 -15.76 -5.42
N GLY A 17 19.01 -16.99 -4.90
CA GLY A 17 20.14 -17.87 -4.60
C GLY A 17 20.86 -17.56 -3.29
N THR A 18 20.54 -16.44 -2.65
CA THR A 18 21.18 -15.98 -1.42
C THR A 18 20.15 -15.87 -0.31
N CYS A 19 20.35 -16.62 0.77
CA CYS A 19 19.53 -16.47 1.95
C CYS A 19 19.88 -15.17 2.69
N ASN A 20 18.87 -14.34 2.95
CA ASN A 20 19.00 -13.10 3.69
C ASN A 20 17.88 -12.97 4.73
N MET A 21 18.20 -13.26 5.99
CA MET A 21 17.27 -13.18 7.12
C MET A 21 17.38 -11.88 7.93
N THR A 22 18.12 -10.88 7.43
CA THR A 22 18.30 -9.60 8.13
C THR A 22 17.36 -8.51 7.65
N GLU A 23 16.74 -8.69 6.49
CA GLU A 23 15.73 -7.76 5.98
C GLU A 23 14.52 -7.73 6.91
N SER A 24 13.91 -6.55 7.06
CA SER A 24 12.82 -6.29 8.01
C SER A 24 11.66 -7.27 7.89
N GLN A 25 11.32 -7.67 6.66
CA GLN A 25 10.28 -8.68 6.38
C GLN A 25 10.66 -10.11 6.76
N CYS A 26 11.95 -10.39 6.93
CA CYS A 26 12.52 -11.72 7.19
C CYS A 26 12.86 -11.96 8.67
N LEU A 27 12.77 -10.93 9.52
CA LEU A 27 13.08 -11.03 10.95
C LEU A 27 12.16 -12.05 11.65
N PRO A 28 12.66 -12.82 12.63
CA PRO A 28 11.83 -13.75 13.40
C PRO A 28 10.67 -13.05 14.12
N ILE A 29 9.49 -13.68 14.13
CA ILE A 29 8.33 -13.22 14.91
C ILE A 29 8.19 -14.12 16.14
N ILE A 30 8.07 -13.52 17.32
CA ILE A 30 7.87 -14.25 18.57
C ILE A 30 6.55 -15.03 18.49
N GLY A 31 6.61 -16.34 18.73
CA GLY A 31 5.44 -17.23 18.70
C GLY A 31 5.05 -17.73 17.31
N GLU A 32 5.85 -17.48 16.27
CA GLU A 32 5.60 -18.03 14.92
C GLU A 32 5.79 -19.55 14.90
N HIS A 33 4.74 -20.29 14.52
CA HIS A 33 4.77 -21.77 14.46
C HIS A 33 5.71 -22.33 13.37
N HIS A 34 5.90 -21.56 12.30
CA HIS A 34 6.71 -21.94 11.14
C HIS A 34 7.69 -20.80 10.82
N PRO A 35 8.79 -20.67 11.58
CA PRO A 35 9.76 -19.61 11.35
C PRO A 35 10.42 -19.78 9.98
N LEU A 36 10.78 -18.65 9.38
CA LEU A 36 11.53 -18.60 8.13
C LEU A 36 12.89 -19.29 8.27
N THR A 37 13.20 -20.19 7.36
CA THR A 37 14.50 -20.88 7.28
C THR A 37 15.08 -20.75 5.88
N CYS A 38 16.41 -20.78 5.77
CA CYS A 38 17.08 -20.84 4.47
C CYS A 38 16.78 -22.19 3.79
N THR A 39 16.75 -22.21 2.47
CA THR A 39 16.62 -23.43 1.66
C THR A 39 17.71 -23.50 0.60
N ASP A 40 18.05 -24.72 0.19
CA ASP A 40 18.90 -24.99 -0.96
C ASP A 40 18.09 -25.20 -2.26
N GLU A 41 16.77 -25.31 -2.15
CA GLU A 41 15.88 -25.35 -3.31
C GLU A 41 15.95 -24.05 -4.10
N ARG A 42 15.85 -24.15 -5.43
CA ARG A 42 15.94 -23.01 -6.33
C ARG A 42 14.77 -23.00 -7.29
N ILE A 43 14.34 -21.80 -7.64
CA ILE A 43 13.42 -21.58 -8.74
C ILE A 43 13.97 -22.20 -10.03
N SER A 44 13.09 -22.78 -10.85
CA SER A 44 13.45 -23.30 -12.17
C SER A 44 13.96 -22.18 -13.09
N ALA A 45 14.72 -22.53 -14.12
CA ALA A 45 15.21 -21.55 -15.08
C ALA A 45 14.05 -20.91 -15.86
N GLU A 46 13.03 -21.72 -16.15
CA GLU A 46 11.80 -21.34 -16.85
C GLU A 46 11.01 -20.31 -16.04
N ASP A 47 10.70 -20.60 -14.78
CA ASP A 47 9.94 -19.68 -13.92
C ASP A 47 10.74 -18.40 -13.63
N LYS A 48 12.07 -18.51 -13.50
CA LYS A 48 12.93 -17.34 -13.31
C LYS A 48 12.92 -16.42 -14.53
N SER A 49 12.88 -16.97 -15.73
CA SER A 49 12.76 -16.20 -16.97
C SER A 49 11.39 -15.51 -17.06
N GLU A 50 10.32 -16.21 -16.71
CA GLU A 50 8.97 -15.62 -16.68
C GLU A 50 8.90 -14.46 -15.69
N LEU A 51 9.44 -14.66 -14.49
CA LEU A 51 9.53 -13.64 -13.45
C LEU A 51 10.30 -12.38 -13.89
N ALA A 52 11.37 -12.54 -14.69
CA ALA A 52 12.15 -11.43 -15.22
C ALA A 52 11.33 -10.54 -16.20
N SER A 53 10.31 -11.08 -16.85
CA SER A 53 9.43 -10.31 -17.75
C SER A 53 8.60 -9.24 -17.01
N PHE A 54 8.33 -9.44 -15.72
CA PHE A 54 7.54 -8.54 -14.89
C PHE A 54 8.34 -7.37 -14.28
N GLY A 55 9.65 -7.30 -14.56
CA GLY A 55 10.57 -6.25 -14.13
C GLY A 55 11.76 -6.75 -13.30
N PRO A 56 12.74 -5.86 -13.01
CA PRO A 56 14.01 -6.24 -12.40
C PRO A 56 13.92 -6.60 -10.90
N THR A 57 12.85 -6.20 -10.21
CA THR A 57 12.78 -6.28 -8.74
C THR A 57 11.50 -6.95 -8.28
N ILE A 58 11.61 -8.20 -7.82
CA ILE A 58 10.47 -9.00 -7.32
C ILE A 58 10.40 -8.97 -5.80
N CYS A 59 11.56 -8.99 -5.14
CA CYS A 59 11.72 -8.96 -3.69
C CYS A 59 12.47 -7.68 -3.26
N PRO A 60 11.88 -6.48 -3.42
CA PRO A 60 12.50 -5.28 -2.89
C PRO A 60 12.58 -5.37 -1.37
N ALA A 61 13.51 -4.63 -0.78
CA ALA A 61 13.49 -4.37 0.65
C ALA A 61 12.14 -3.78 1.04
N SER A 62 11.61 -4.22 2.18
CA SER A 62 10.40 -3.61 2.73
C SER A 62 10.71 -2.17 3.09
N ILE A 63 9.82 -1.26 2.67
CA ILE A 63 9.89 0.12 3.12
C ILE A 63 9.55 0.09 4.61
N PRO A 64 10.41 0.61 5.50
CA PRO A 64 10.05 0.73 6.90
C PRO A 64 8.85 1.66 7.01
N ILE A 65 7.69 1.11 7.35
CA ILE A 65 6.48 1.88 7.61
C ILE A 65 6.40 2.05 9.12
N ASP A 66 6.56 3.28 9.59
CA ASP A 66 6.21 3.63 10.96
C ASP A 66 4.70 3.56 11.10
N ARG A 67 4.24 2.50 11.77
CA ARG A 67 2.81 2.21 11.94
C ARG A 67 2.14 3.19 12.89
N GLU A 68 2.91 3.77 13.81
CA GLU A 68 2.39 4.72 14.80
C GLU A 68 2.23 6.10 14.17
N LEU A 69 3.22 6.55 13.40
CA LEU A 69 3.12 7.78 12.61
C LEU A 69 2.06 7.70 11.51
N THR A 70 1.81 6.51 10.96
CA THR A 70 0.77 6.31 9.92
C THR A 70 -0.60 5.96 10.49
N ALA A 71 -0.73 5.82 11.81
CA ALA A 71 -2.02 5.56 12.43
C ALA A 71 -2.93 6.79 12.34
N PRO A 72 -4.23 6.61 12.07
CA PRO A 72 -5.20 7.69 12.17
C PRO A 72 -5.19 8.34 13.56
N ALA A 73 -4.92 9.65 13.60
CA ALA A 73 -5.04 10.46 14.81
C ALA A 73 -6.34 11.26 14.78
N LYS A 74 -6.85 11.66 15.97
CA LYS A 74 -8.05 12.50 16.11
C LYS A 74 -8.04 13.74 15.22
N TYR A 75 -6.88 14.38 15.07
CA TYR A 75 -6.74 15.53 14.17
C TYR A 75 -6.98 15.14 12.69
N SER A 76 -6.35 14.05 12.23
CA SER A 76 -6.48 13.57 10.86
C SER A 76 -7.87 13.00 10.51
N THR A 77 -8.62 12.55 11.52
CA THR A 77 -9.98 12.00 11.36
C THR A 77 -11.02 13.10 11.57
N ASP A 78 -11.14 13.63 12.77
CA ASP A 78 -12.24 14.49 13.19
C ASP A 78 -11.97 15.94 12.76
N GLY A 79 -10.73 16.39 12.92
CA GLY A 79 -10.33 17.76 12.63
C GLY A 79 -10.31 18.05 11.12
N LEU A 80 -9.68 17.18 10.34
CA LEU A 80 -9.55 17.37 8.89
C LEU A 80 -10.76 16.82 8.12
N CYS A 81 -11.19 15.60 8.42
CA CYS A 81 -12.17 14.89 7.60
C CYS A 81 -13.60 14.96 8.13
N GLY A 82 -13.80 14.94 9.45
CA GLY A 82 -15.13 14.94 10.05
C GLY A 82 -16.00 13.77 9.59
N GLY A 83 -15.39 12.65 9.19
CA GLY A 83 -16.09 11.48 8.64
C GLY A 83 -16.59 11.62 7.20
N VAL A 84 -16.31 12.73 6.51
CA VAL A 84 -16.73 12.94 5.11
C VAL A 84 -15.71 12.29 4.17
N LYS A 85 -16.12 11.29 3.38
CA LYS A 85 -15.27 10.66 2.36
C LYS A 85 -14.96 11.63 1.22
N TYR A 86 -13.82 11.44 0.58
CA TYR A 86 -13.36 12.15 -0.62
C TYR A 86 -13.16 13.67 -0.49
N LYS A 87 -13.43 14.23 0.69
CA LYS A 87 -13.11 15.62 1.03
C LYS A 87 -11.61 15.89 0.90
N GLN A 88 -11.26 17.03 0.31
CA GLN A 88 -9.87 17.51 0.26
C GLN A 88 -9.38 17.86 1.67
N CYS A 89 -8.14 17.47 1.98
CA CYS A 89 -7.51 17.79 3.25
C CYS A 89 -6.01 18.08 3.05
N THR A 90 -5.40 18.72 4.05
CA THR A 90 -3.96 18.96 4.07
C THR A 90 -3.39 18.46 5.39
N LEU A 91 -2.47 17.51 5.34
CA LEU A 91 -1.81 16.94 6.52
C LEU A 91 -0.30 17.10 6.38
N ASN A 92 0.33 17.76 7.35
CA ASN A 92 1.78 18.02 7.36
C ASN A 92 2.29 18.68 6.05
N GLY A 93 1.51 19.62 5.49
CA GLY A 93 1.84 20.32 4.26
C GLY A 93 1.62 19.53 2.96
N SER A 94 1.13 18.30 3.04
CA SER A 94 0.79 17.47 1.87
C SER A 94 -0.71 17.47 1.60
N GLU A 95 -1.11 17.68 0.34
CA GLU A 95 -2.49 17.51 -0.11
C GLU A 95 -2.90 16.04 0.01
N GLY A 96 -4.10 15.81 0.52
CA GLY A 96 -4.67 14.49 0.71
C GLY A 96 -6.17 14.46 0.46
N MET A 97 -6.72 13.27 0.62
CA MET A 97 -8.13 12.98 0.50
C MET A 97 -8.59 12.20 1.71
N CYS A 98 -9.75 12.58 2.25
CA CYS A 98 -10.38 11.85 3.33
C CYS A 98 -10.85 10.47 2.84
N TYR A 99 -10.16 9.41 3.26
CA TYR A 99 -10.35 8.08 2.69
C TYR A 99 -10.05 6.99 3.73
N SER A 100 -10.59 5.79 3.51
CA SER A 100 -10.33 4.61 4.37
C SER A 100 -9.36 3.68 3.65
N THR A 101 -8.07 3.81 3.96
CA THR A 101 -7.08 2.84 3.49
C THR A 101 -7.08 1.66 4.44
N ARG A 102 -7.49 0.47 3.98
CA ARG A 102 -7.52 -0.78 4.79
C ARG A 102 -8.66 -0.91 5.80
N MET A 103 -9.87 -0.42 5.47
CA MET A 103 -11.04 -0.52 6.36
C MET A 103 -10.85 0.16 7.72
N MET A 104 -9.95 1.15 7.79
CA MET A 104 -9.74 2.01 8.95
C MET A 104 -10.81 3.10 9.01
N VAL A 105 -10.83 3.87 10.10
CA VAL A 105 -11.59 5.13 10.17
C VAL A 105 -11.18 6.08 9.04
N ILE A 106 -12.11 6.88 8.53
CA ILE A 106 -11.83 7.90 7.52
C ILE A 106 -10.82 8.90 8.11
N ASN A 107 -9.66 9.02 7.47
CA ASN A 107 -8.62 9.95 7.84
C ASN A 107 -8.08 10.67 6.59
N CYS A 108 -7.32 11.75 6.81
CA CYS A 108 -6.63 12.44 5.73
C CYS A 108 -5.48 11.58 5.20
N GLU A 109 -5.69 10.95 4.04
CA GLU A 109 -4.72 10.10 3.35
C GLU A 109 -3.99 10.93 2.27
N THR A 110 -2.66 11.00 2.37
CA THR A 110 -1.82 11.84 1.50
C THR A 110 -1.18 11.06 0.34
N THR A 111 -1.41 9.75 0.24
CA THR A 111 -0.92 8.95 -0.89
C THR A 111 -1.67 9.33 -2.17
N ALA A 112 -0.97 9.99 -3.11
CA ALA A 112 -1.53 10.51 -4.36
C ALA A 112 -2.28 9.47 -5.23
N ASN A 113 -1.94 8.18 -5.13
CA ASN A 113 -2.61 7.13 -5.88
C ASN A 113 -4.11 7.02 -5.56
N TYR A 114 -4.54 7.30 -4.33
CA TYR A 114 -5.97 7.26 -3.99
C TYR A 114 -6.74 8.42 -4.63
N ILE A 115 -6.13 9.61 -4.68
CA ILE A 115 -6.69 10.77 -5.40
C ILE A 115 -6.81 10.45 -6.89
N ALA A 116 -5.73 9.95 -7.51
CA ALA A 116 -5.73 9.59 -8.93
C ALA A 116 -6.77 8.50 -9.25
N MET A 117 -6.90 7.51 -8.36
CA MET A 117 -7.91 6.45 -8.47
C MET A 117 -9.33 7.02 -8.42
N ARG A 118 -9.65 7.91 -7.47
CA ARG A 118 -10.99 8.50 -7.36
C ARG A 118 -11.33 9.39 -8.56
N LYS A 119 -10.38 10.21 -9.04
CA LYS A 119 -10.54 11.00 -10.29
C LYS A 119 -10.91 10.09 -11.47
N LEU A 120 -10.25 8.96 -11.62
CA LEU A 120 -10.53 7.98 -12.68
C LEU A 120 -11.91 7.32 -12.52
N GLN A 121 -12.33 7.03 -11.29
CA GLN A 121 -13.67 6.49 -11.00
C GLN A 121 -14.77 7.47 -11.41
N ILE A 122 -14.61 8.75 -11.05
CA ILE A 122 -15.53 9.84 -11.44
C ILE A 122 -15.59 9.93 -12.96
N GLN A 123 -14.44 10.01 -13.63
CA GLN A 123 -14.36 10.11 -15.09
C GLN A 123 -15.07 8.96 -15.81
N ARG A 124 -15.02 7.75 -15.26
CA ARG A 124 -15.62 6.54 -15.84
C ARG A 124 -17.05 6.29 -15.38
N GLY A 125 -17.57 7.08 -14.43
CA GLY A 125 -18.88 6.85 -13.82
C GLY A 125 -19.00 5.49 -13.12
N VAL A 126 -17.94 5.02 -12.47
CA VAL A 126 -17.91 3.72 -11.76
C VAL A 126 -17.76 3.89 -10.25
N GLY A 127 -18.37 2.99 -9.48
CA GLY A 127 -18.33 3.02 -8.02
C GLY A 127 -19.43 3.89 -7.40
N GLU A 128 -19.15 4.45 -6.23
CA GLU A 128 -20.05 5.37 -5.52
C GLU A 128 -20.21 6.66 -6.34
N ALA A 129 -21.46 7.09 -6.55
CA ALA A 129 -21.76 8.37 -7.21
C ALA A 129 -21.01 9.50 -6.50
N CYS A 130 -20.45 10.43 -7.28
CA CYS A 130 -19.68 11.52 -6.68
C CYS A 130 -20.59 12.61 -6.13
N ASP A 131 -20.14 13.22 -5.03
CA ASP A 131 -20.78 14.38 -4.42
C ASP A 131 -20.16 15.67 -4.99
N PRO A 132 -20.88 16.47 -5.79
CA PRO A 132 -20.31 17.69 -6.37
C PRO A 132 -19.87 18.72 -5.32
N ASP A 133 -20.48 18.76 -4.14
CA ASP A 133 -20.15 19.75 -3.09
C ASP A 133 -18.82 19.40 -2.40
N VAL A 134 -18.47 18.11 -2.37
CA VAL A 134 -17.26 17.61 -1.70
C VAL A 134 -16.14 17.29 -2.70
N GLU A 135 -16.50 16.82 -3.89
CA GLU A 135 -15.59 16.19 -4.85
C GLU A 135 -15.38 17.02 -6.12
N ALA A 136 -15.82 18.28 -6.17
CA ALA A 136 -15.54 19.19 -7.30
C ALA A 136 -14.03 19.29 -7.61
N TRP A 137 -13.18 19.29 -6.57
CA TRP A 137 -11.72 19.29 -6.70
C TRP A 137 -11.14 18.01 -7.36
N LEU A 138 -11.93 16.94 -7.40
CA LEU A 138 -11.64 15.68 -8.08
C LEU A 138 -12.24 15.63 -9.50
N GLY A 139 -12.93 16.68 -9.94
CA GLY A 139 -13.58 16.75 -11.25
C GLY A 139 -15.03 16.25 -11.25
N CYS A 140 -15.66 16.09 -10.10
CA CYS A 140 -17.11 15.87 -10.04
C CYS A 140 -17.84 17.14 -10.51
N THR A 141 -18.91 16.98 -11.28
CA THR A 141 -19.72 18.09 -11.78
C THR A 141 -21.19 17.84 -11.46
N SER A 142 -21.92 18.90 -11.10
CA SER A 142 -23.37 18.85 -10.96
C SER A 142 -23.97 18.75 -12.36
N ASN A 143 -24.46 17.57 -12.73
CA ASN A 143 -25.33 17.43 -13.91
C ASN A 143 -26.74 17.90 -13.59
#